data_AF-A0AA92WEG6-F1
#
_entry.id   AF-A0AA92WEG6-F1
#
_cell.length_a   1.000
_cell.length_b   1.000
_cell.length_c   1.000
_cell.angle_alpha   90.00
_cell.angle_beta   90.00
_cell.angle_gamma   90.00
#
_symmetry.space_group_name_H-M   'P 1'
#
loop_
_entity.id
_entity.type
_entity.pdbx_description
1 polymer ?
#
loop_
_entity_poly.entity_id
_entity_poly.type
_entity_poly.pdbx_seq_one_letter_code
_entity_poly.pdbx_strand_id
1 'polypeptide(L)'
;MDEKELLKKAFEYGNVPSNITYCFTEPCPMKNKCIHYLFGLYKNEKTDRGDAIFPNALKNGNCKYFAPLRIVKMAWGFDKLFAEMKVKDAPALRAEMRDYLAVKDNTTVTNWGN
;
A
#
# COMPACT_ATOMS: atom_id res chain seq x y z
N MET A 1 -12.66 -1.44 -17.10
CA MET A 1 -12.93 -0.68 -15.87
C MET A 1 -11.66 0.07 -15.53
N ASP A 2 -11.75 1.39 -15.38
CA ASP A 2 -10.59 2.26 -15.18
C ASP A 2 -9.97 2.07 -13.78
N GLU A 3 -8.65 2.13 -13.66
CA GLU A 3 -7.95 1.85 -12.40
C GLU A 3 -8.29 2.87 -11.32
N LYS A 4 -8.51 4.12 -11.72
CA LYS A 4 -8.88 5.20 -10.82
C LYS A 4 -10.32 5.07 -10.34
N GLU A 5 -11.20 4.54 -11.18
CA GLU A 5 -12.60 4.25 -10.81
C GLU A 5 -12.68 3.16 -9.73
N LEU A 6 -11.86 2.11 -9.86
CA LEU A 6 -11.71 1.08 -8.83
C LEU A 6 -11.19 1.65 -7.51
N LEU A 7 -10.19 2.52 -7.58
CA LEU A 7 -9.64 3.18 -6.40
C LEU A 7 -10.69 4.06 -5.70
N LYS A 8 -11.47 4.82 -6.47
CA LYS A 8 -12.56 5.65 -5.93
C LYS A 8 -13.59 4.79 -5.19
N LYS A 9 -14.02 3.68 -5.79
CA LYS A 9 -14.94 2.72 -5.13
C LYS A 9 -14.34 2.15 -3.85
N ALA A 10 -13.04 1.87 -3.80
CA ALA A 10 -12.39 1.40 -2.57
C ALA A 10 -12.51 2.41 -1.42
N PHE A 11 -12.38 3.71 -1.68
CA PHE A 11 -12.62 4.75 -0.67
C PHE A 11 -14.09 4.83 -0.24
N GLU A 12 -15.03 4.72 -1.17
CA GLU A 12 -16.48 4.72 -0.90
C GLU A 12 -16.90 3.55 -0.01
N TYR A 13 -16.39 2.35 -0.28
CA TYR A 13 -16.69 1.13 0.50
C TYR A 13 -15.84 0.99 1.77
N GLY A 14 -14.89 1.88 2.03
CA GLY A 14 -13.98 1.78 3.17
C GLY A 14 -12.95 0.65 3.07
N ASN A 15 -12.74 0.10 1.87
CA ASN A 15 -11.77 -0.96 1.59
C ASN A 15 -10.36 -0.39 1.35
N VAL A 16 -9.95 0.57 2.18
CA VAL A 16 -8.65 1.24 2.10
C VAL A 16 -7.81 0.83 3.32
N PRO A 17 -6.52 0.50 3.15
CA PRO A 17 -5.66 0.21 4.29
C PRO A 17 -5.67 1.34 5.32
N SER A 18 -5.59 1.02 6.62
CA SER A 18 -5.56 2.01 7.69
C SER A 18 -4.32 2.91 7.65
N ASN A 19 -3.22 2.42 7.05
CA ASN A 19 -1.91 3.05 7.09
C ASN A 19 -1.56 3.67 5.73
N ILE A 20 -2.43 4.56 5.24
CA ILE A 20 -2.18 5.27 3.99
C ILE A 20 -1.54 6.63 4.24
N THR A 21 -0.61 7.00 3.36
CA THR A 21 0.04 8.31 3.35
C THR A 21 -0.47 9.12 2.17
N TYR A 22 -0.90 10.35 2.42
CA TYR A 22 -1.44 11.28 1.43
C TYR A 22 -0.34 12.14 0.81
N CYS A 23 -0.53 12.59 -0.42
CA CYS A 23 0.33 13.57 -1.07
C CYS A 23 -0.51 14.63 -1.78
N PHE A 24 -0.13 15.90 -1.62
CA PHE A 24 -0.84 17.06 -2.21
C PHE A 24 0.09 17.90 -3.12
N THR A 25 1.21 17.32 -3.55
CA THR A 25 2.24 18.05 -4.34
C THR A 25 1.81 18.18 -5.80
N GLU A 26 1.08 19.26 -6.12
CA GLU A 26 0.61 19.60 -7.48
C GLU A 26 1.69 19.68 -8.57
N PRO A 27 2.91 20.19 -8.31
CA PRO A 27 3.97 20.29 -9.32
C PRO A 27 4.60 18.94 -9.70
N CYS A 28 4.23 17.83 -9.05
CA CYS A 28 4.85 16.54 -9.30
C CYS A 28 4.45 15.99 -10.68
N PRO A 29 5.41 15.68 -11.58
CA PRO A 29 5.09 15.16 -12.92
C PRO A 29 4.46 13.77 -12.88
N MET A 30 4.73 13.01 -11.81
CA MET A 30 4.24 11.64 -11.63
C MET A 30 2.90 11.54 -10.90
N LYS A 31 2.28 12.68 -10.55
CA LYS A 31 1.09 12.73 -9.67
C LYS A 31 -0.07 11.86 -10.14
N ASN A 32 -0.35 11.86 -11.44
CA ASN A 32 -1.46 11.11 -12.04
C ASN A 32 -1.31 9.58 -11.98
N LYS A 33 -0.09 9.10 -11.71
CA LYS A 33 0.25 7.67 -11.58
C LYS A 33 0.62 7.30 -10.14
N CYS A 34 0.74 8.26 -9.23
CA CYS A 34 1.20 8.05 -7.87
C CYS A 34 0.02 7.74 -6.93
N ILE A 35 0.05 6.60 -6.25
CA ILE A 35 -1.04 6.17 -5.37
C ILE A 35 -1.27 7.15 -4.21
N HIS A 36 -0.21 7.75 -3.65
CA HIS A 36 -0.32 8.72 -2.55
C HIS A 36 -1.05 10.01 -2.95
N TYR A 37 -0.82 10.46 -4.19
CA TYR A 37 -1.52 11.64 -4.71
C TYR A 37 -2.99 11.32 -5.00
N LEU A 38 -3.24 10.14 -5.58
CA LEU A 38 -4.61 9.67 -5.81
C LEU A 38 -5.39 9.45 -4.50
N PHE A 39 -4.73 9.01 -3.43
CA PHE A 39 -5.34 8.94 -2.10
C PHE A 39 -5.75 10.33 -1.59
N GLY A 40 -4.92 11.35 -1.81
CA GLY A 40 -5.27 12.73 -1.46
C GLY A 40 -6.46 13.26 -2.25
N LEU A 41 -6.55 12.87 -3.53
CA LEU A 41 -7.62 13.28 -4.45
C LEU A 41 -8.97 12.60 -4.15
N TYR A 42 -8.96 11.31 -3.80
CA TYR A 42 -10.17 10.50 -3.62
C TYR A 42 -10.55 10.25 -2.16
N LYS A 43 -9.90 10.92 -1.21
CA LYS A 43 -10.25 10.81 0.21
C LYS A 43 -11.72 11.21 0.44
N ASN A 44 -12.37 10.53 1.37
CA ASN A 44 -13.72 10.87 1.79
C ASN A 44 -13.74 12.23 2.52
N GLU A 45 -14.87 12.95 2.45
CA GLU A 45 -15.02 14.24 3.14
C GLU A 45 -14.85 14.14 4.67
N LYS A 46 -15.16 12.97 5.23
CA LYS A 46 -15.01 12.66 6.66
C LYS A 46 -13.54 12.54 7.11
N THR A 47 -12.59 12.43 6.17
CA THR A 47 -11.17 12.31 6.48
C THR A 47 -10.50 13.68 6.46
N ASP A 48 -10.26 14.22 7.65
CA ASP A 48 -9.68 15.54 7.90
C ASP A 48 -8.21 15.50 8.37
N ARG A 49 -7.70 14.33 8.77
CA ARG A 49 -6.33 14.12 9.26
C ARG A 49 -5.71 12.80 8.77
N GLY A 50 -4.38 12.76 8.70
CA GLY A 50 -3.61 11.57 8.34
C GLY A 50 -2.12 11.85 8.09
N ASP A 51 -1.36 10.83 7.71
CA ASP A 51 0.06 10.96 7.37
C ASP A 51 0.22 11.61 5.99
N ALA A 52 1.18 12.52 5.85
CA ALA A 52 1.39 13.28 4.61
C ALA A 52 2.85 13.23 4.13
N ILE A 53 3.02 13.09 2.81
CA ILE A 53 4.29 13.31 2.12
C ILE A 53 4.41 14.81 1.85
N PHE A 54 5.43 15.42 2.44
CA PHE A 54 5.72 16.83 2.25
C PHE A 54 6.33 17.13 0.87
N PRO A 55 6.17 18.35 0.32
CA PRO A 55 6.69 18.73 -0.99
C PRO A 55 8.22 18.60 -1.14
N ASN A 56 8.97 18.66 -0.04
CA ASN A 56 10.43 18.47 -0.01
C ASN A 56 10.88 17.05 -0.42
N ALA A 57 9.94 16.10 -0.53
CA ALA A 57 10.19 14.78 -1.10
C ALA A 57 10.47 14.80 -2.61
N LEU A 58 9.99 15.84 -3.32
CA LEU A 58 10.25 16.05 -4.73
C LEU A 58 11.57 16.81 -4.90
N LYS A 59 12.60 16.13 -5.39
CA LYS A 59 13.92 16.71 -5.67
C LYS A 59 14.25 16.53 -7.15
N ASN A 60 14.47 17.62 -7.87
CA ASN A 60 14.84 17.62 -9.30
C ASN A 60 13.88 16.77 -10.18
N GLY A 61 12.58 16.83 -9.91
CA GLY A 61 11.57 16.06 -10.65
C GLY A 61 11.47 14.57 -10.24
N ASN A 62 12.33 14.09 -9.34
CA ASN A 62 12.27 12.74 -8.79
C ASN A 62 11.68 12.75 -7.38
N CYS A 63 10.71 11.86 -7.13
CA CYS A 63 10.07 11.72 -5.82
C CYS A 63 10.53 10.41 -5.17
N LYS A 64 11.15 10.51 -3.98
CA LYS A 64 11.59 9.34 -3.20
C LYS A 64 10.45 8.38 -2.85
N TYR A 65 9.24 8.90 -2.69
CA TYR A 65 8.04 8.16 -2.31
C TYR A 65 7.10 7.90 -3.50
N PHE A 66 7.62 7.94 -4.74
CA PHE A 66 6.80 7.56 -5.88
C PHE A 66 6.42 6.08 -5.79
N ALA A 67 5.12 5.82 -5.67
CA ALA A 67 4.54 4.49 -5.70
C ALA A 67 3.47 4.44 -6.79
N PRO A 68 3.65 3.64 -7.86
CA PRO A 68 2.68 3.56 -8.94
C PRO A 68 1.38 2.91 -8.47
N LEU A 69 0.23 3.38 -8.97
CA LEU A 69 -1.02 2.65 -8.85
C LEU A 69 -0.85 1.27 -9.52
N ARG A 70 -1.17 0.20 -8.79
CA ARG A 70 -1.13 -1.18 -9.28
C ARG A 70 -2.38 -1.90 -8.82
N ILE A 71 -3.08 -2.52 -9.77
CA ILE A 71 -4.17 -3.45 -9.46
C ILE A 71 -3.60 -4.85 -9.39
N VAL A 72 -3.78 -5.49 -8.24
CA VAL A 72 -3.47 -6.91 -8.08
C VAL A 72 -4.76 -7.70 -8.19
N LYS A 73 -4.81 -8.66 -9.11
CA LYS A 73 -5.91 -9.63 -9.20
C LYS A 73 -5.59 -10.79 -8.26
N MET A 74 -6.45 -10.99 -7.28
CA MET A 74 -6.34 -12.11 -6.34
C MET A 74 -7.39 -13.18 -6.68
N ALA A 75 -7.10 -14.42 -6.30
CA ALA A 75 -8.08 -15.50 -6.41
C ALA A 75 -9.30 -15.20 -5.52
N TRP A 76 -10.47 -15.68 -5.93
CA TRP A 76 -11.69 -15.52 -5.15
C TRP A 76 -11.53 -16.20 -3.78
N GLY A 77 -11.83 -15.48 -2.69
CA GLY A 77 -11.65 -15.94 -1.31
C GLY A 77 -10.26 -15.72 -0.69
N PHE A 78 -9.32 -15.09 -1.40
CA PHE A 78 -7.99 -14.80 -0.87
C PHE A 78 -8.01 -13.81 0.32
N ASP A 79 -9.01 -12.93 0.37
CA ASP A 79 -9.29 -12.05 1.52
C ASP A 79 -9.72 -12.81 2.78
N LYS A 80 -10.28 -14.02 2.61
CA LYS A 80 -10.71 -14.91 3.70
C LYS A 80 -9.69 -15.97 4.08
N LEU A 81 -8.50 -15.96 3.46
CA LEU A 81 -7.46 -16.96 3.68
C LEU A 81 -7.13 -17.16 5.17
N PHE A 82 -7.28 -16.10 5.97
CA PHE A 82 -7.03 -16.11 7.41
C PHE A 82 -8.24 -15.78 8.27
N ALA A 83 -9.45 -15.80 7.70
CA ALA A 83 -10.66 -15.41 8.44
C ALA A 83 -10.92 -16.29 9.68
N GLU A 84 -10.53 -17.56 9.61
CA GLU A 84 -10.71 -18.55 10.68
C GLU A 84 -9.45 -18.76 11.54
N MET A 85 -8.38 -18.01 11.27
CA MET A 85 -7.14 -18.14 12.03
C MET A 85 -7.27 -17.45 13.39
N LYS A 86 -6.97 -18.17 14.47
CA LYS A 86 -6.86 -17.56 15.79
C LYS A 86 -5.57 -16.72 15.84
N VAL A 87 -5.64 -15.55 16.47
CA VAL A 87 -4.49 -14.62 16.58
C VAL A 87 -3.23 -15.31 17.15
N LYS A 88 -3.40 -16.28 18.05
CA LYS A 88 -2.30 -17.08 18.62
C LYS A 88 -1.51 -17.90 17.59
N ASP A 89 -2.13 -18.27 16.48
CA ASP A 89 -1.52 -19.12 15.44
C ASP A 89 -0.86 -18.28 14.34
N ALA A 90 -1.12 -16.96 14.33
CA ALA A 90 -0.59 -16.03 13.34
C ALA A 90 0.95 -15.90 13.30
N PRO A 91 1.69 -15.98 14.42
CA PRO A 91 3.15 -15.98 14.37
C PRO A 91 3.71 -17.21 13.66
N ALA A 92 3.19 -18.39 13.98
CA ALA A 92 3.64 -19.66 13.40
C ALA A 92 3.34 -19.70 11.89
N LEU A 93 2.13 -19.32 11.49
CA LEU A 93 1.79 -19.30 10.07
C LEU A 93 2.61 -18.27 9.29
N ARG A 94 2.89 -17.08 9.86
CA ARG A 94 3.77 -16.11 9.21
C ARG A 94 5.19 -16.63 9.02
N ALA A 95 5.69 -17.45 9.96
CA ALA A 95 6.99 -18.09 9.83
C ALA A 95 6.98 -19.12 8.69
N GLU A 96 5.98 -20.01 8.66
CA GLU A 96 5.85 -21.00 7.56
C GLU A 96 5.67 -20.36 6.20
N MET A 97 4.85 -19.31 6.09
CA MET A 97 4.70 -18.56 4.85
C MET A 97 5.99 -17.86 4.45
N ARG A 98 6.73 -17.30 5.41
CA ARG A 98 8.04 -16.70 5.13
C ARG A 98 8.98 -17.77 4.60
N ASP A 99 9.07 -18.94 5.21
CA ASP A 99 9.94 -20.03 4.76
C ASP A 99 9.52 -20.51 3.37
N TYR A 100 8.22 -20.72 3.14
CA TYR A 100 7.70 -21.16 1.84
C TYR A 100 7.98 -20.15 0.71
N LEU A 101 7.84 -18.85 0.99
CA LEU A 101 8.03 -17.78 0.00
C LEU A 101 9.49 -17.33 -0.15
N ALA A 102 10.29 -17.41 0.92
CA ALA A 102 11.69 -16.99 0.94
C ALA A 102 12.60 -17.94 0.12
N VAL A 103 12.11 -19.13 -0.25
CA VAL A 103 12.86 -20.10 -1.08
C VAL A 103 13.10 -19.61 -2.52
N LYS A 104 12.60 -18.42 -2.93
CA LYS A 104 12.89 -17.86 -4.26
C LYS A 104 13.87 -16.68 -4.34
N ASP A 105 14.23 -16.03 -3.24
CA ASP A 105 15.23 -14.96 -3.29
C ASP A 105 16.46 -15.36 -2.48
N ASN A 106 17.46 -15.90 -3.19
CA ASN A 106 18.78 -16.22 -2.68
C ASN A 106 19.60 -14.95 -2.38
N THR A 107 19.02 -14.00 -1.64
CA THR A 107 19.70 -12.79 -1.18
C THR A 107 19.72 -12.83 0.33
N THR A 108 20.90 -13.17 0.85
CA THR A 108 21.26 -13.19 2.26
C THR A 108 20.73 -11.97 3.00
N VAL A 109 19.74 -12.17 3.88
CA VAL A 109 19.43 -11.18 4.91
C VAL A 109 20.51 -11.32 5.98
N THR A 110 21.51 -10.45 5.93
CA THR A 110 22.46 -10.28 7.03
C THR A 110 21.71 -9.87 8.29
N ASN A 111 21.96 -10.60 9.37
CA ASN A 111 21.55 -10.30 10.74
C ASN A 111 21.75 -8.82 11.07
N TRP A 112 20.71 -8.18 11.60
CA TRP A 112 20.85 -6.92 12.32
C TRP A 112 20.98 -7.24 13.80
N GLY A 113 22.23 -7.24 14.26
CA GLY A 113 22.56 -7.03 15.66
C GLY A 113 22.63 -5.53 15.95
N ASN A 114 21.87 -5.12 16.97
CA ASN A 114 22.21 -4.21 18.07
C ASN A 114 20.92 -3.78 18.78
#